data_AF-A0A5A7UKA4-F1
#
_entry.id   AF-A0A5A7UKA4-F1
#
_cell.length_a   1.000
_cell.length_b   1.000
_cell.length_c   1.000
_cell.angle_alpha   90.00
_cell.angle_beta   90.00
_cell.angle_gamma   90.00
#
_symmetry.space_group_name_H-M   'P 1'
#
loop_
_entity.id
_entity.type
_entity.pdbx_description
1 polymer ?
#
loop_
_entity_poly.entity_id
_entity_poly.type
_entity_poly.pdbx_seq_one_letter_code
_entity_poly.pdbx_strand_id
1 'polypeptide(L)' 'MCSSTIPSSFYEAKRKLRDLGLGYKTIHVCKYDCVLDWKKFTNLQYCPTCGEARYKEGSADMRWHRDKRVKTNDVLGHPT' A
#
# COMPACT_ATOMS: atom_id res chain seq x y z
N MET A 1 -18.59 -18.89 -24.45
CA MET A 1 -18.37 -17.45 -24.19
C MET A 1 -17.76 -17.33 -22.81
N CYS A 2 -16.51 -16.86 -22.69
CA CYS A 2 -15.88 -16.68 -21.38
C CYS A 2 -16.56 -15.49 -20.70
N SER A 3 -17.42 -15.74 -19.71
CA SER A 3 -17.99 -14.69 -18.88
C SER A 3 -16.87 -14.06 -18.05
N SER A 4 -16.39 -12.88 -18.47
CA SER A 4 -15.47 -12.09 -17.67
C SER A 4 -16.21 -11.60 -16.42
N THR A 5 -16.20 -12.39 -15.35
CA THR A 5 -16.81 -12.02 -14.07
C THR A 5 -15.94 -10.97 -13.40
N ILE A 6 -16.28 -9.70 -13.63
CA ILE A 6 -15.69 -8.57 -12.91
C ILE A 6 -16.02 -8.77 -11.42
N PRO A 7 -15.02 -8.77 -10.52
CA PRO A 7 -15.25 -8.91 -9.08
C PRO A 7 -16.15 -7.79 -8.56
N SER A 8 -17.07 -8.11 -7.64
CA SER A 8 -18.03 -7.14 -7.12
C SER A 8 -17.42 -6.12 -6.16
N SER A 9 -16.24 -6.43 -5.62
CA SER A 9 -15.52 -5.59 -4.68
C SER A 9 -14.01 -5.72 -4.82
N PHE A 10 -13.29 -4.73 -4.27
CA PHE A 10 -11.83 -4.78 -4.17
C PHE A 10 -11.35 -6.01 -3.39
N TYR A 11 -12.08 -6.41 -2.34
CA TYR A 11 -11.75 -7.59 -1.56
C TYR A 11 -11.82 -8.86 -2.42
N GLU A 12 -12.89 -9.03 -3.19
CA GLU A 12 -13.03 -10.18 -4.09
C GLU A 12 -11.96 -10.19 -5.18
N ALA A 13 -11.66 -9.03 -5.76
CA ALA A 13 -10.58 -8.90 -6.75
C ALA A 13 -9.24 -9.33 -6.15
N LYS A 14 -8.91 -8.82 -4.96
CA LYS A 14 -7.69 -9.15 -4.22
C LYS A 14 -7.63 -10.62 -3.79
N ARG A 15 -8.77 -11.24 -3.44
CA ARG A 15 -8.85 -12.68 -3.14
C ARG A 15 -8.55 -13.49 -4.40
N LYS A 16 -9.23 -13.21 -5.51
CA LYS A 16 -9.00 -13.91 -6.78
C LYS A 16 -7.56 -13.79 -7.27
N LEU A 17 -6.94 -12.61 -7.18
CA LEU A 17 -5.52 -12.43 -7.52
C LEU A 17 -4.61 -13.33 -6.66
N ARG A 18 -4.89 -13.44 -5.35
CA ARG A 18 -4.15 -14.32 -4.44
C ARG A 18 -4.35 -15.80 -4.76
N ASP A 19 -5.60 -16.22 -5.02
CA ASP A 19 -5.93 -17.61 -5.36
C ASP A 19 -5.23 -18.05 -6.66
N LEU A 20 -5.04 -17.11 -7.60
CA LEU A 20 -4.31 -17.33 -8.84
C LEU A 20 -2.77 -17.20 -8.68
N GLY A 21 -2.27 -16.90 -7.49
CA GLY A 21 -0.85 -16.65 -7.25
C GLY A 21 -0.30 -15.37 -7.92
N LEU A 22 -1.18 -14.45 -8.33
CA LEU A 22 -0.81 -13.19 -8.97
C LEU A 22 -0.52 -12.12 -7.91
N GLY A 23 0.68 -11.55 -7.98
CA GLY A 23 1.05 -10.38 -7.19
C GLY A 23 0.31 -9.12 -7.65
N TYR A 24 0.22 -8.13 -6.77
CA TYR A 24 -0.25 -6.79 -7.11
C TYR A 24 0.64 -5.73 -6.45
N LYS A 25 0.75 -4.57 -7.07
CA LYS A 25 1.48 -3.42 -6.55
C LYS A 25 0.49 -2.30 -6.21
N THR A 26 0.55 -1.79 -4.98
CA THR A 26 -0.20 -0.61 -4.58
C THR A 26 0.45 0.63 -5.18
N ILE A 27 -0.37 1.53 -5.72
CA ILE A 27 0.08 2.83 -6.24
C ILE A 27 -0.47 3.88 -5.30
N HIS A 28 0.40 4.79 -4.87
CA HIS A 28 -0.02 5.90 -4.03
C HIS A 28 -0.92 6.84 -4.82
N VAL A 29 -1.85 7.45 -4.09
CA VAL A 29 -2.77 8.43 -4.61
C VAL A 29 -2.59 9.70 -3.79
N CYS A 30 -2.77 10.85 -4.43
CA CYS A 30 -2.93 12.10 -3.72
C CYS A 30 -4.01 11.98 -2.63
N LYS A 31 -3.83 12.65 -1.48
CA LYS A 31 -4.79 12.68 -0.38
C LYS A 31 -6.23 13.02 -0.79
N TYR A 32 -6.39 13.86 -1.82
CA TYR A 32 -7.69 14.28 -2.34
C TYR A 32 -8.07 13.55 -3.64
N ASP A 33 -7.50 12.36 -3.87
CA ASP A 33 -7.75 11.49 -5.02
C ASP A 33 -7.57 12.16 -6.40
N CYS A 34 -6.81 13.27 -6.47
CA CYS A 34 -6.66 14.04 -7.70
C CYS A 34 -5.89 13.29 -8.79
N VAL A 35 -4.87 12.52 -8.39
CA VAL A 35 -3.97 11.84 -9.31
C VAL A 35 -3.33 10.62 -8.65
N LEU A 36 -3.12 9.58 -9.46
CA LEU A 36 -2.30 8.43 -9.11
C LEU A 36 -0.83 8.78 -9.33
N ASP A 37 0.02 8.38 -8.39
CA ASP A 37 1.47 8.50 -8.47
C ASP A 37 2.09 7.48 -9.44
N TRP A 38 1.65 7.52 -10.70
CA TRP A 38 2.02 6.59 -11.75
C TRP A 38 2.79 7.30 -12.88
N LYS A 39 3.85 6.65 -13.38
CA LYS A 39 4.71 7.07 -14.51
C LYS A 39 5.18 8.54 -14.39
N LYS A 40 4.50 9.48 -15.04
CA LYS A 40 4.91 10.89 -15.10
C LYS A 40 4.82 11.62 -13.75
N PHE A 41 4.05 11.07 -12.81
CA PHE A 41 3.82 11.67 -11.50
C PHE A 41 4.67 11.05 -10.38
N THR A 42 5.50 10.04 -10.66
CA THR A 42 6.28 9.34 -9.61
C THR A 42 7.33 10.22 -8.96
N ASN A 43 7.88 11.18 -9.71
CA ASN A 43 8.98 12.04 -9.26
C ASN A 43 8.51 13.40 -8.73
N LEU A 44 7.19 13.67 -8.76
CA LEU A 44 6.66 14.92 -8.23
C LEU A 44 6.57 14.85 -6.71
N GLN A 45 7.08 15.89 -6.06
CA GLN A 45 6.96 16.07 -4.60
C GLN A 45 5.62 16.67 -4.20
N TYR A 46 4.90 17.27 -5.15
CA TYR A 46 3.62 17.94 -4.94
C TYR A 46 2.62 17.51 -6.00
N CYS A 47 1.36 17.39 -5.60
CA CYS A 47 0.28 17.11 -6.54
C CYS A 47 0.14 18.29 -7.53
N PRO A 48 0.14 18.04 -8.85
CA PRO A 48 0.00 19.10 -9.84
C PRO A 48 -1.40 19.75 -9.84
N THR A 49 -2.40 19.09 -9.24
CA THR A 49 -3.79 19.57 -9.21
C THR A 49 -4.09 20.37 -7.95
N CYS A 50 -3.73 19.86 -6.77
CA CYS A 50 -4.09 20.48 -5.50
C CYS A 50 -2.90 21.09 -4.73
N GLY A 51 -1.66 20.92 -5.23
CA GLY A 51 -0.46 21.44 -4.58
C GLY A 51 -0.05 20.71 -3.30
N GLU A 52 -0.83 19.73 -2.84
CA GLU A 52 -0.53 18.98 -1.61
C GLU A 52 0.78 18.20 -1.73
N ALA A 53 1.55 18.16 -0.64
CA ALA A 53 2.78 17.40 -0.59
C ALA A 53 2.49 15.90 -0.71
N ARG A 54 3.37 15.19 -1.42
CA ARG A 54 3.33 13.73 -1.48
C ARG A 54 3.59 13.16 -0.09
N TYR A 55 2.80 12.17 0.31
CA TYR A 55 3.02 11.46 1.57
C TYR A 55 4.37 10.73 1.51
N LYS A 56 5.31 11.15 2.37
CA LYS A 56 6.57 10.43 2.57
C LYS A 56 6.29 9.36 3.62
N GLU A 57 6.26 8.09 3.22
CA GLU A 57 6.42 7.01 4.17
C GLU A 57 7.83 7.15 4.77
N GLY A 58 7.90 7.76 5.95
CA GLY A 58 9.09 7.72 6.76
C GLY A 58 9.32 6.26 7.16
N SER A 59 10.24 5.57 6.49
CA SER A 59 10.78 4.28 6.96
C SER A 59 11.33 4.34 8.39
N ALA A 60 11.47 5.55 8.95
CA ALA A 60 11.88 5.82 10.31
C ALA A 60 10.78 5.68 11.38
N ASP A 61 9.48 5.72 11.03
CA ASP A 61 8.40 5.73 12.04
C ASP A 61 7.63 4.41 12.14
N MET A 62 8.36 3.30 12.10
CA MET A 62 7.91 2.01 12.65
C MET A 62 8.02 2.02 14.19
N ARG A 63 7.74 3.16 14.85
CA ARG A 63 7.86 3.29 16.31
C ARG A 63 7.06 2.22 17.05
N TRP A 64 5.88 1.87 16.53
CA TRP A 64 5.04 0.78 17.05
C TRP A 64 5.72 -0.60 17.05
N HIS A 65 6.52 -0.94 16.03
CA HIS A 65 7.26 -2.20 16.00
C HIS A 65 8.50 -2.18 16.89
N ARG A 66 9.06 -0.99 17.17
CA ARG A 66 10.22 -0.82 18.05
C ARG A 66 9.84 -0.95 19.52
N ASP A 67 8.76 -0.31 19.93
CA ASP A 67 8.35 -0.21 21.34
C ASP A 67 7.73 -1.52 21.87
N LYS A 68 7.15 -2.35 20.98
CA LYS A 68 6.57 -3.66 21.37
C LYS A 68 7.51 -4.86 21.22
N ARG A 69 8.76 -4.68 20.79
CA ARG A 69 9.70 -5.80 20.66
C ARG A 69 10.09 -6.29 22.06
N VAL A 70 9.40 -7.32 22.55
CA VAL A 70 9.81 -8.03 23.77
C VAL A 70 11.01 -8.89 23.41
N LYS A 71 12.16 -8.66 24.05
CA LYS A 71 13.30 -9.58 24.00
C LYS A 71 13.03 -10.71 24.99
N THR A 72 12.41 -11.80 24.53
CA THR A 72 12.43 -13.06 25.28
C THR A 72 13.50 -13.96 24.67
N ASN A 73 14.52 -14.30 25.45
CA ASN A 73 15.56 -15.28 25.10
C ASN A 73 16.19 -15.08 23.70
N ASP A 74 16.52 -13.83 23.33
CA ASP A 74 17.13 -13.44 22.06
C ASP A 74 16.35 -13.81 20.77
N VAL A 75 15.09 -14.23 20.89
CA VAL A 75 14.21 -14.47 19.74
C VAL A 75 13.40 -13.22 19.44
N LEU A 76 13.56 -12.68 18.24
CA LEU A 76 12.80 -11.53 17.74
C LEU A 76 11.38 -11.97 17.35
N GLY A 77 10.42 -11.90 18.27
CA GLY A 77 9.00 -12.20 18.00
C GLY A 77 8.18 -10.96 17.65
N HIS A 78 7.17 -11.12 16.77
CA HIS A 78 6.15 -10.09 16.53
C HIS A 78 5.06 -10.20 17.62
N PRO A 79 4.54 -9.09 18.17
CA PRO A 79 3.51 -9.15 19.21
C PRO A 79 2.16 -9.59 18.61
N THR A 80 1.47 -10.51 19.29
CA THR A 80 0.06 -10.85 19.03
C THR A 80 -0.87 -9.80 19.62
#